data_AF-A0A7S3YME1-F1
#
_entry.id   AF-A0A7S3YME1-F1
#
_cell.length_a   1.000
_cell.length_b   1.000
_cell.length_c   1.000
_cell.angle_alpha   90.00
_cell.angle_beta   90.00
_cell.angle_gamma   90.00
#
_symmetry.space_group_name_H-M   'P 1'
#
loop_
_entity.id
_entity.type
_entity.pdbx_description
1 polymer ?
#
loop_
_entity_poly.entity_id
_entity_poly.type
_entity_poly.pdbx_seq_one_letter_code
_entity_poly.pdbx_strand_id
1 'polypeptide(L)'
;MAASTATTIVCIACYAYFFVLFVLYVGWLLPGLTTVVPRGIAPYVSSIEDSPVNSDALTAFATNTFLISLFALPHSFFARDFVKEAIGLGDEWYRPLYILLTTATLQAHMHFWQSFDASPIWDARGTSFEPLIAGFFVSGFLFLLSATFALDHFSLFGLSQGLGLDINKALGLNGTENQRGMVVRLHYSLVAHPIMTGFLVISWSATVMSASRLLFAVLMTSYIVFAVKMLEEPDLERKIGSPYTEYLATVPSFCPFAPPSSRRRGPNKSTKIQAGCRVKTESSQMDQRFSLAAVASMIYAISKEVPQS
;
A
#
# COMPACT_ATOMS: atom_id res chain seq x y z
N MET A 1 -10.15 25.50 -6.49
CA MET A 1 -9.82 25.74 -7.92
C MET A 1 -10.05 24.43 -8.63
N ALA A 2 -10.79 24.43 -9.75
CA ALA A 2 -10.91 23.23 -10.57
C ALA A 2 -9.52 22.85 -11.11
N ALA A 3 -9.18 21.57 -11.07
CA ALA A 3 -7.96 21.08 -11.70
C ALA A 3 -7.97 21.41 -13.20
N SER A 4 -6.80 21.63 -13.79
CA SER A 4 -6.73 21.82 -15.24
C SER A 4 -7.20 20.54 -15.96
N THR A 5 -7.79 20.67 -17.14
CA THR A 5 -8.21 19.52 -17.95
C THR A 5 -7.07 18.51 -18.16
N ALA A 6 -5.84 19.00 -18.32
CA ALA A 6 -4.65 18.16 -18.45
C ALA A 6 -4.37 17.35 -17.17
N THR A 7 -4.45 17.98 -16.00
CA THR A 7 -4.29 17.31 -14.70
C THR A 7 -5.33 16.20 -14.53
N THR A 8 -6.59 16.47 -14.87
CA THR A 8 -7.66 15.48 -14.82
C THR A 8 -7.39 14.28 -15.72
N ILE A 9 -6.97 14.51 -16.96
CA ILE A 9 -6.65 13.43 -17.91
C ILE A 9 -5.52 12.55 -17.36
N VAL A 10 -4.46 13.16 -16.82
CA VAL A 10 -3.33 12.43 -16.23
C VAL A 10 -3.78 11.58 -15.04
N CYS A 11 -4.62 12.13 -14.15
CA CYS A 11 -5.13 11.39 -12.99
C CYS A 11 -5.98 10.19 -13.41
N ILE A 12 -6.87 10.36 -14.39
CA ILE A 12 -7.69 9.27 -14.94
C ILE A 12 -6.80 8.19 -15.57
N ALA A 13 -5.81 8.59 -16.37
CA ALA A 13 -4.89 7.66 -17.03
C ALA A 13 -4.06 6.86 -16.01
N CYS A 14 -3.51 7.51 -14.99
CA CYS A 14 -2.74 6.85 -13.93
C CYS A 14 -3.61 5.91 -13.12
N TYR A 15 -4.83 6.32 -12.76
CA TYR A 15 -5.80 5.47 -12.06
C TYR A 15 -6.20 4.25 -12.90
N ALA A 16 -6.52 4.44 -14.18
CA ALA A 16 -6.90 3.34 -15.07
C ALA A 16 -5.75 2.35 -15.25
N TYR A 17 -4.52 2.85 -15.44
CA TYR A 17 -3.32 2.02 -15.50
C TYR A 17 -3.12 1.21 -14.21
N PHE A 18 -3.17 1.87 -13.05
CA PHE A 18 -3.12 1.20 -11.75
C PHE A 18 -4.20 0.13 -11.62
N PHE A 19 -5.46 0.44 -11.90
CA PHE A 19 -6.57 -0.47 -11.66
C PHE A 19 -6.48 -1.71 -12.55
N VAL A 20 -6.15 -1.54 -13.83
CA VAL A 20 -5.91 -2.65 -14.76
C VAL A 20 -4.74 -3.51 -14.25
N LEU A 21 -3.61 -2.90 -13.89
CA LEU A 21 -2.45 -3.65 -13.39
C LEU A 21 -2.72 -4.32 -12.05
N PHE A 22 -3.52 -3.73 -11.17
CA PHE A 22 -3.92 -4.33 -9.90
C PHE A 22 -4.77 -5.59 -10.13
N VAL A 23 -5.73 -5.56 -11.05
CA VAL A 23 -6.53 -6.74 -11.43
C VAL A 23 -5.65 -7.81 -12.08
N LEU A 24 -4.76 -7.41 -13.00
CA LEU A 24 -3.80 -8.33 -13.62
C LEU A 24 -2.84 -8.93 -12.60
N TYR A 25 -2.41 -8.14 -11.61
CA TYR A 25 -1.53 -8.60 -10.54
C TYR A 25 -2.20 -9.65 -9.67
N VAL A 26 -3.46 -9.43 -9.26
CA VAL A 26 -4.23 -10.45 -8.55
C VAL A 26 -4.41 -11.68 -9.43
N GLY A 27 -4.74 -11.52 -10.71
CA GLY A 27 -4.82 -12.63 -11.66
C GLY A 27 -3.49 -13.39 -11.81
N TRP A 28 -2.37 -12.68 -11.76
CA TRP A 28 -1.02 -13.25 -11.81
C TRP A 28 -0.69 -14.10 -10.60
N LEU A 29 -1.35 -13.87 -9.47
CA LEU A 29 -1.21 -14.73 -8.30
C LEU A 29 -2.08 -16.01 -8.36
N LEU A 30 -2.91 -16.18 -9.40
CA LEU A 30 -3.85 -17.29 -9.55
C LEU A 30 -3.42 -18.24 -10.67
N PRO A 31 -3.07 -19.51 -10.37
CA PRO A 31 -2.69 -20.47 -11.40
C PRO A 31 -3.86 -20.84 -12.30
N GLY A 32 -3.56 -21.12 -13.58
CA GLY A 32 -4.54 -21.63 -14.55
C GLY A 32 -5.50 -20.59 -15.12
N LEU A 33 -5.37 -19.30 -14.78
CA LEU A 33 -6.25 -18.25 -15.28
C LEU A 33 -6.25 -18.16 -16.82
N THR A 34 -5.10 -18.44 -17.45
CA THR A 34 -4.93 -18.55 -18.92
C THR A 34 -5.88 -19.55 -19.58
N THR A 35 -6.31 -20.58 -18.85
CA THR A 35 -7.20 -21.63 -19.37
C THR A 35 -8.69 -21.28 -19.25
N VAL A 36 -9.02 -20.32 -18.39
CA VAL A 36 -10.41 -19.95 -18.08
C VAL A 36 -10.83 -18.68 -18.82
N VAL A 37 -9.88 -17.78 -19.12
CA VAL A 37 -10.16 -16.54 -19.85
C VAL A 37 -10.33 -16.78 -21.36
N PRO A 38 -11.09 -15.94 -22.08
CA PRO A 38 -11.19 -15.99 -23.54
C PRO A 38 -9.82 -15.97 -24.22
N ARG A 39 -9.67 -16.70 -25.34
CA ARG A 39 -8.38 -16.82 -26.06
C ARG A 39 -7.74 -15.49 -26.46
N GLY A 40 -8.53 -14.45 -26.72
CA GLY A 40 -8.02 -13.12 -27.04
C GLY A 40 -7.42 -12.38 -25.83
N ILE A 41 -7.77 -12.80 -24.61
CA ILE A 41 -7.30 -12.21 -23.34
C ILE A 41 -6.12 -13.00 -22.77
N ALA A 42 -6.06 -14.31 -23.03
CA ALA A 42 -5.03 -15.21 -22.51
C ALA A 42 -3.57 -14.70 -22.69
N PRO A 43 -3.16 -14.05 -23.80
CA PRO A 43 -1.79 -13.52 -23.94
C PRO A 43 -1.44 -12.38 -22.96
N TYR A 44 -2.45 -11.72 -22.39
CA TYR A 44 -2.30 -10.59 -21.49
C TYR A 44 -2.42 -10.99 -20.01
N VAL A 45 -2.64 -12.27 -19.75
CA VAL A 45 -2.79 -12.81 -18.41
C VAL A 45 -1.79 -13.95 -18.27
N SER A 46 -0.89 -13.86 -17.30
CA SER A 46 0.04 -14.94 -16.96
C SER A 46 -0.02 -15.18 -15.46
N SER A 47 0.19 -16.41 -15.01
CA SER A 47 0.42 -16.70 -13.60
C SER A 47 1.90 -16.55 -13.25
N ILE A 48 2.19 -16.25 -11.99
CA ILE A 48 3.52 -16.37 -11.39
C ILE A 48 4.12 -17.77 -11.57
N GLU A 49 3.27 -18.80 -11.61
CA GLU A 49 3.69 -20.18 -11.84
C GLU A 49 4.04 -20.43 -13.32
N ASP A 50 3.55 -19.60 -14.24
CA ASP A 50 3.85 -19.66 -15.67
C ASP A 50 5.13 -18.87 -16.03
N SER A 51 5.78 -18.23 -15.05
CA SER A 51 7.01 -17.45 -15.27
C SER A 51 8.17 -18.34 -15.76
N PRO A 52 9.08 -17.80 -16.59
CA PRO A 52 10.23 -18.54 -17.10
C PRO A 52 11.05 -19.17 -15.98
N VAL A 53 11.38 -20.46 -16.12
CA VAL A 53 12.24 -21.16 -15.18
C VAL A 53 13.70 -20.80 -15.46
N ASN A 54 14.41 -20.31 -14.45
CA ASN A 54 15.85 -20.11 -14.51
C ASN A 54 16.55 -21.31 -13.84
N SER A 55 17.49 -21.93 -14.57
CA SER A 55 18.25 -23.08 -14.06
C SER A 55 19.24 -22.70 -12.97
N ASP A 56 19.67 -21.44 -12.91
CA ASP A 56 20.44 -20.89 -11.80
C ASP A 56 19.50 -20.32 -10.73
N ALA A 57 19.19 -21.16 -9.73
CA ALA A 57 18.29 -20.81 -8.64
C ALA A 57 18.79 -19.61 -7.80
N LEU A 58 20.10 -19.43 -7.66
CA LEU A 58 20.64 -18.30 -6.89
C LEU A 58 20.42 -16.98 -7.63
N THR A 59 20.66 -16.97 -8.94
CA THR A 59 20.37 -15.80 -9.79
C THR A 59 18.88 -15.46 -9.79
N ALA A 60 18.00 -16.46 -9.89
CA ALA A 60 16.55 -16.27 -9.83
C ALA A 60 16.10 -15.69 -8.48
N PHE A 61 16.59 -16.27 -7.37
CA PHE A 61 16.32 -15.79 -6.02
C PHE A 61 16.74 -14.33 -5.84
N ALA A 62 17.96 -13.97 -6.27
CA ALA A 62 18.49 -12.62 -6.16
C ALA A 62 17.68 -11.64 -7.02
N THR A 63 17.36 -12.03 -8.27
CA THR A 63 16.55 -11.23 -9.19
C THR A 63 15.16 -10.96 -8.62
N ASN A 64 14.48 -11.99 -8.14
CA ASN A 64 13.14 -11.86 -7.55
C ASN A 64 13.13 -11.00 -6.28
N THR A 65 14.14 -11.18 -5.42
CA THR A 65 14.31 -10.35 -4.22
C THR A 65 14.55 -8.89 -4.58
N PHE A 66 15.37 -8.63 -5.60
CA PHE A 66 15.59 -7.30 -6.13
C PHE A 66 14.30 -6.71 -6.71
N LEU A 67 13.54 -7.45 -7.53
CA LEU A 67 12.28 -6.99 -8.12
C LEU A 67 11.25 -6.62 -7.05
N ILE A 68 11.11 -7.44 -6.00
CA ILE A 68 10.23 -7.11 -4.87
C ILE A 68 10.72 -5.84 -4.17
N SER A 69 12.02 -5.71 -3.94
CA SER A 69 12.60 -4.53 -3.29
C SER A 69 12.44 -3.26 -4.13
N LEU A 70 12.57 -3.37 -5.45
CA LEU A 70 12.39 -2.30 -6.43
C LEU A 70 10.95 -1.78 -6.45
N PHE A 71 9.98 -2.63 -6.14
CA PHE A 71 8.60 -2.20 -5.90
C PHE A 71 8.43 -1.64 -4.48
N ALA A 72 8.79 -2.43 -3.46
CA ALA A 72 8.47 -2.20 -2.07
C ALA A 72 9.14 -0.96 -1.47
N LEU A 73 10.45 -0.78 -1.71
CA LEU A 73 11.20 0.32 -1.12
C LEU A 73 10.75 1.68 -1.70
N PRO A 74 10.69 1.88 -3.03
CA PRO A 74 10.18 3.13 -3.58
C PRO A 74 8.72 3.38 -3.18
N HIS A 75 7.86 2.35 -3.21
CA HIS A 75 6.46 2.49 -2.78
C HIS A 75 6.35 3.07 -1.36
N SER A 76 7.08 2.49 -0.41
CA SER A 76 7.08 2.96 0.98
C SER A 76 7.72 4.33 1.14
N PHE A 77 8.76 4.63 0.36
CA PHE A 77 9.48 5.90 0.38
C PHE A 77 8.60 7.05 -0.14
N PHE A 78 7.99 6.92 -1.33
CA PHE A 78 7.08 7.92 -1.88
C PHE A 78 5.78 8.10 -1.09
N ALA A 79 5.44 7.14 -0.21
CA ALA A 79 4.30 7.31 0.69
C ALA A 79 4.56 8.29 1.86
N ARG A 80 5.81 8.78 2.04
CA ARG A 80 6.19 9.62 3.20
C ARG A 80 6.05 11.11 2.91
N ASP A 81 5.55 11.86 3.90
CA ASP A 81 5.33 13.31 3.78
C ASP A 81 6.63 14.08 3.46
N PHE A 82 7.77 13.70 4.05
CA PHE A 82 9.03 14.39 3.78
C PHE A 82 9.48 14.25 2.31
N VAL A 83 9.16 13.13 1.65
CA VAL A 83 9.46 12.93 0.22
C VAL A 83 8.56 13.80 -0.64
N LYS A 84 7.28 13.90 -0.25
CA LYS A 84 6.32 14.82 -0.87
C LYS A 84 6.78 16.27 -0.76
N GLU A 85 7.19 16.69 0.44
CA GLU A 85 7.72 18.04 0.70
C GLU A 85 9.01 18.32 -0.09
N ALA A 86 9.94 17.35 -0.15
CA ALA A 86 11.19 17.48 -0.88
C ALA A 86 10.99 17.59 -2.41
N ILE A 87 10.01 16.87 -2.97
CA ILE A 87 9.68 16.94 -4.40
C ILE A 87 8.97 18.26 -4.74
N GLY A 88 8.21 18.85 -3.80
CA GLY A 88 7.64 20.18 -3.95
C GLY A 88 6.51 20.30 -4.99
N LEU A 89 5.93 19.17 -5.43
CA LEU A 89 4.76 19.16 -6.31
C LEU A 89 3.46 19.29 -5.50
N GLY A 90 2.47 19.99 -6.04
CA GLY A 90 1.10 20.00 -5.50
C GLY A 90 0.49 18.60 -5.49
N ASP A 91 -0.47 18.37 -4.60
CA ASP A 91 -1.14 17.07 -4.40
C ASP A 91 -1.72 16.50 -5.70
N GLU A 92 -2.18 17.39 -6.59
CA GLU A 92 -2.76 17.09 -7.89
C GLU A 92 -1.75 16.49 -8.90
N TRP A 93 -0.45 16.69 -8.69
CA TRP A 93 0.62 16.14 -9.52
C TRP A 93 1.44 15.07 -8.81
N TYR A 94 1.65 15.24 -7.51
CA TYR A 94 2.43 14.30 -6.71
C TYR A 94 1.80 12.91 -6.67
N ARG A 95 0.48 12.84 -6.42
CA ARG A 95 -0.21 11.55 -6.22
C ARG A 95 -0.29 10.72 -7.51
N PRO A 96 -0.65 11.29 -8.69
CA PRO A 96 -0.56 10.55 -9.95
C PRO A 96 0.85 10.08 -10.29
N LEU A 97 1.88 10.91 -10.03
CA LEU A 97 3.28 10.52 -10.25
C LEU A 97 3.68 9.32 -9.38
N TYR A 98 3.35 9.38 -8.09
CA TYR A 98 3.58 8.28 -7.16
C TYR A 98 2.91 6.97 -7.62
N ILE A 99 1.65 7.05 -8.04
CA ILE A 99 0.88 5.88 -8.52
C ILE A 99 1.49 5.34 -9.81
N LEU A 100 1.86 6.21 -10.75
CA LEU A 100 2.48 5.80 -12.01
C LEU A 100 3.79 5.05 -11.75
N LEU A 101 4.69 5.61 -10.94
CA LEU A 101 5.99 5.01 -10.64
C LEU A 101 5.84 3.68 -9.90
N THR A 102 4.96 3.63 -8.90
CA THR A 102 4.65 2.39 -8.15
C THR A 102 4.06 1.32 -9.07
N THR A 103 3.13 1.69 -9.94
CA THR A 103 2.47 0.75 -10.85
C THR A 103 3.46 0.23 -11.90
N ALA A 104 4.37 1.08 -12.37
CA ALA A 104 5.42 0.69 -13.30
C ALA A 104 6.41 -0.31 -12.67
N THR A 105 6.83 -0.10 -11.42
CA THR A 105 7.71 -1.06 -10.72
C THR A 105 6.98 -2.36 -10.40
N LEU A 106 5.68 -2.31 -10.09
CA LEU A 106 4.84 -3.51 -9.94
C LEU A 106 4.73 -4.30 -11.25
N GLN A 107 4.52 -3.62 -12.37
CA GLN A 107 4.50 -4.26 -13.70
C GLN A 107 5.86 -4.89 -14.03
N ALA A 108 6.96 -4.20 -13.75
CA ALA A 108 8.31 -4.75 -13.93
C ALA A 108 8.52 -6.00 -13.06
N HIS A 109 8.06 -5.97 -11.81
CA HIS A 109 8.10 -7.11 -10.91
C HIS A 109 7.37 -8.34 -11.48
N MET A 110 6.16 -8.15 -12.04
CA MET A 110 5.42 -9.24 -12.69
C MET A 110 6.13 -9.76 -13.95
N HIS A 111 6.63 -8.84 -14.78
CA HIS A 111 7.16 -9.17 -16.11
C HIS A 111 8.51 -9.89 -16.04
N PHE A 112 9.38 -9.47 -15.12
CA PHE A 112 10.74 -10.01 -15.00
C PHE A 112 10.87 -11.10 -13.93
N TRP A 113 9.75 -11.55 -13.33
CA TRP A 113 9.77 -12.63 -12.36
C TRP A 113 10.32 -13.92 -12.95
N GLN A 114 11.19 -14.59 -12.20
CA GLN A 114 11.82 -15.85 -12.61
C GLN A 114 11.43 -16.98 -11.67
N SER A 115 10.88 -18.06 -12.20
CA SER A 115 10.65 -19.25 -11.40
C SER A 115 11.95 -20.01 -11.19
N PHE A 116 12.13 -20.57 -10.01
CA PHE A 116 13.22 -21.48 -9.68
C PHE A 116 12.67 -22.63 -8.85
N ASP A 117 13.32 -23.78 -8.99
CA ASP A 117 12.88 -25.06 -8.42
C ASP A 117 11.46 -25.45 -8.87
N ALA A 118 11.39 -26.19 -9.98
CA ALA A 118 10.13 -26.55 -10.64
C ALA A 118 9.25 -27.51 -9.82
N SER A 119 9.78 -28.09 -8.73
CA SER A 119 9.00 -28.97 -7.87
C SER A 119 8.14 -28.15 -6.91
N PRO A 120 6.81 -28.36 -6.88
CA PRO A 120 5.96 -27.68 -5.92
C PRO A 120 6.24 -28.21 -4.51
N ILE A 121 6.31 -27.30 -3.53
CA ILE A 121 6.33 -27.61 -2.10
C ILE A 121 5.01 -28.26 -1.70
N TRP A 122 3.90 -27.75 -2.25
CA TRP A 122 2.61 -28.45 -2.25
C TRP A 122 1.85 -28.19 -3.55
N ASP A 123 1.03 -29.18 -3.91
CA ASP A 123 0.08 -29.10 -5.01
C ASP A 123 -1.27 -29.63 -4.52
N ALA A 124 -2.23 -28.72 -4.35
CA ALA A 124 -3.57 -29.04 -3.89
C ALA A 124 -4.54 -29.31 -5.03
N ARG A 125 -4.11 -29.19 -6.30
CA ARG A 125 -5.00 -29.36 -7.46
C ARG A 125 -5.59 -30.77 -7.51
N GLY A 126 -6.88 -30.87 -7.82
CA GLY A 126 -7.63 -32.13 -7.85
C GLY A 126 -7.91 -32.74 -6.47
N THR A 127 -7.46 -32.11 -5.38
CA THR A 127 -7.75 -32.55 -4.02
C THR A 127 -8.97 -31.82 -3.44
N SER A 128 -9.52 -32.32 -2.34
CA SER A 128 -10.61 -31.63 -1.62
C SER A 128 -10.20 -30.27 -1.04
N PHE A 129 -8.91 -29.95 -0.97
CA PHE A 129 -8.41 -28.67 -0.44
C PHE A 129 -8.36 -27.55 -1.49
N GLU A 130 -8.34 -27.87 -2.80
CA GLU A 130 -8.32 -26.87 -3.87
C GLU A 130 -9.42 -25.82 -3.74
N PRO A 131 -10.73 -26.17 -3.61
CA PRO A 131 -11.79 -25.17 -3.50
C PRO A 131 -11.69 -24.35 -2.21
N LEU A 132 -11.14 -24.90 -1.13
CA LEU A 132 -10.94 -24.16 0.13
C LEU A 132 -9.87 -23.08 -0.04
N ILE A 133 -8.72 -23.43 -0.63
CA ILE A 133 -7.63 -22.48 -0.89
C ILE A 133 -8.07 -21.40 -1.88
N ALA A 134 -8.77 -21.78 -2.95
CA ALA A 134 -9.33 -20.83 -3.91
C ALA A 134 -10.38 -19.90 -3.24
N GLY A 135 -11.20 -20.44 -2.34
CA GLY A 135 -12.14 -19.66 -1.53
C GLY A 135 -11.44 -18.61 -0.67
N PHE A 136 -10.34 -18.99 0.01
CA PHE A 136 -9.52 -18.03 0.76
C PHE A 136 -8.93 -16.95 -0.15
N PHE A 137 -8.38 -17.32 -1.30
CA PHE A 137 -7.85 -16.37 -2.28
C PHE A 137 -8.89 -15.33 -2.70
N VAL A 138 -10.08 -15.77 -3.14
CA VAL A 138 -11.17 -14.89 -3.57
C VAL A 138 -11.65 -14.03 -2.41
N SER A 139 -11.79 -14.60 -1.21
CA SER A 139 -12.20 -13.85 -0.02
C SER A 139 -11.18 -12.77 0.35
N GLY A 140 -9.88 -13.07 0.28
CA GLY A 140 -8.80 -12.12 0.53
C GLY A 140 -8.80 -10.98 -0.48
N PHE A 141 -9.03 -11.28 -1.76
CA PHE A 141 -9.16 -10.27 -2.81
C PHE A 141 -10.37 -9.36 -2.59
N LEU A 142 -11.56 -9.93 -2.35
CA LEU A 142 -12.76 -9.13 -2.11
C LEU A 142 -12.63 -8.29 -0.83
N PHE A 143 -12.00 -8.84 0.22
CA PHE A 143 -11.72 -8.12 1.46
C PHE A 143 -10.74 -6.96 1.23
N LEU A 144 -9.64 -7.18 0.50
CA LEU A 144 -8.70 -6.12 0.11
C LEU A 144 -9.41 -5.03 -0.67
N LEU A 145 -10.11 -5.40 -1.74
CA LEU A 145 -10.77 -4.45 -2.64
C LEU A 145 -11.82 -3.63 -1.90
N SER A 146 -12.71 -4.28 -1.14
CA SER A 146 -13.73 -3.57 -0.35
C SER A 146 -13.14 -2.71 0.77
N ALA A 147 -12.00 -3.08 1.36
CA ALA A 147 -11.30 -2.25 2.33
C ALA A 147 -10.76 -0.94 1.74
N THR A 148 -10.42 -0.91 0.44
CA THR A 148 -10.01 0.36 -0.21
C THR A 148 -11.15 1.37 -0.32
N PHE A 149 -12.38 0.91 -0.57
CA PHE A 149 -13.56 1.79 -0.58
C PHE A 149 -13.88 2.33 0.82
N ALA A 150 -13.53 1.60 1.89
CA ALA A 150 -13.69 2.08 3.25
C ALA A 150 -12.74 3.25 3.61
N LEU A 151 -11.62 3.41 2.89
CA LEU A 151 -10.61 4.48 3.06
C LEU A 151 -10.70 5.60 2.02
N ASP A 152 -11.81 5.69 1.31
CA ASP A 152 -11.94 6.53 0.12
C ASP A 152 -11.00 6.11 -1.04
N HIS A 153 -11.45 5.10 -1.78
CA HIS A 153 -10.70 4.48 -2.90
C HIS A 153 -10.19 5.52 -3.91
N PHE A 154 -11.03 6.45 -4.34
CA PHE A 154 -10.67 7.41 -5.37
C PHE A 154 -9.70 8.48 -4.88
N SER A 155 -9.82 8.91 -3.63
CA SER A 155 -8.85 9.81 -3.01
C SER A 155 -7.52 9.10 -2.77
N LEU A 156 -7.55 7.83 -2.34
CA LEU A 156 -6.35 7.00 -2.15
C LEU A 156 -5.50 7.00 -3.43
N PHE A 157 -6.14 6.84 -4.59
CA PHE A 157 -5.50 6.82 -5.91
C PHE A 157 -5.51 8.16 -6.68
N GLY A 158 -5.72 9.29 -6.01
CA GLY A 158 -5.49 10.62 -6.60
C GLY A 158 -6.54 11.12 -7.58
N LEU A 159 -7.58 10.33 -7.83
CA LEU A 159 -8.61 10.67 -8.80
C LEU A 159 -9.48 11.82 -8.28
N SER A 160 -9.79 11.83 -6.97
CA SER A 160 -10.57 12.91 -6.35
C SER A 160 -9.85 14.26 -6.36
N GLN A 161 -8.54 14.26 -6.07
CA GLN A 161 -7.69 15.44 -6.14
C GLN A 161 -7.59 15.98 -7.57
N GLY A 162 -7.41 15.09 -8.54
CA GLY A 162 -7.32 15.43 -9.97
C GLY A 162 -8.61 15.92 -10.61
N LEU A 163 -9.78 15.54 -10.06
CA LEU A 163 -11.08 16.02 -10.51
C LEU A 163 -11.55 17.26 -9.72
N GLY A 164 -10.89 17.58 -8.60
CA GLY A 164 -11.37 18.60 -7.66
C GLY A 164 -12.73 18.25 -7.05
N LEU A 165 -13.08 16.96 -6.99
CA LEU A 165 -14.37 16.45 -6.55
C LEU A 165 -14.16 15.23 -5.64
N ASP A 166 -14.85 15.23 -4.50
CA ASP A 166 -14.98 14.05 -3.66
C ASP A 166 -15.98 13.09 -4.33
N ILE A 167 -15.42 12.07 -5.00
CA ILE A 167 -16.19 11.13 -5.82
C ILE A 167 -17.05 10.24 -4.92
N ASN A 168 -16.57 9.85 -3.75
CA ASN A 168 -17.38 9.05 -2.84
C ASN A 168 -18.55 9.85 -2.31
N LYS A 169 -18.37 11.16 -2.04
CA LYS A 169 -19.50 12.03 -1.67
C LYS A 169 -20.53 12.08 -2.78
N ALA A 170 -20.08 12.29 -4.01
CA ALA A 170 -20.94 12.38 -5.18
C ALA A 170 -21.72 11.08 -5.43
N LEU A 171 -21.10 9.93 -5.15
CA LEU A 171 -21.71 8.61 -5.30
C LEU A 171 -22.49 8.13 -4.06
N GLY A 172 -22.57 8.94 -2.99
CA GLY A 172 -23.24 8.55 -1.75
C GLY A 172 -22.52 7.42 -0.98
N LEU A 173 -21.22 7.24 -1.22
CA LEU A 173 -20.36 6.22 -0.60
C LEU A 173 -19.66 6.73 0.68
N ASN A 174 -19.81 8.01 1.02
CA ASN A 174 -19.24 8.60 2.24
C ASN A 174 -19.93 8.06 3.50
N GLY A 175 -19.19 7.44 4.41
CA GLY A 175 -19.84 6.85 5.59
C GLY A 175 -18.99 6.43 6.78
N THR A 176 -17.71 6.80 6.92
CA THR A 176 -16.88 6.14 7.95
C THR A 176 -15.83 6.99 8.69
N GLU A 177 -15.51 8.20 8.25
CA GLU A 177 -14.54 9.05 8.96
C GLU A 177 -15.12 9.61 10.27
N ASN A 178 -14.39 9.47 11.38
CA ASN A 178 -14.71 10.15 12.62
C ASN A 178 -14.27 11.62 12.59
N GLN A 179 -14.56 12.38 13.64
CA GLN A 179 -14.22 13.82 13.76
C GLN A 179 -12.73 14.17 13.61
N ARG A 180 -11.83 13.17 13.52
CA ARG A 180 -10.37 13.34 13.35
C ARG A 180 -9.84 12.65 12.09
N GLY A 181 -10.69 12.29 11.14
CA GLY A 181 -10.28 11.67 9.87
C GLY A 181 -9.84 10.20 9.99
N MET A 182 -10.18 9.51 11.09
CA MET A 182 -9.92 8.07 11.21
C MET A 182 -11.15 7.24 10.85
N VAL A 183 -10.91 6.17 10.10
CA VAL A 183 -11.89 5.14 9.79
C VAL A 183 -11.73 3.96 10.76
N VAL A 184 -12.75 3.69 11.57
CA VAL A 184 -12.73 2.61 12.60
C VAL A 184 -13.93 1.65 12.48
N ARG A 185 -14.60 1.62 11.33
CA ARG A 185 -15.80 0.83 11.06
C ARG A 185 -15.57 -0.19 9.95
N LEU A 186 -16.50 -1.12 9.78
CA LEU A 186 -16.42 -2.18 8.75
C LEU A 186 -15.14 -3.01 8.93
N HIS A 187 -14.33 -3.14 7.90
CA HIS A 187 -13.04 -3.83 7.89
C HIS A 187 -12.12 -3.37 9.03
N TYR A 188 -12.10 -2.07 9.33
CA TYR A 188 -11.28 -1.46 10.38
C TYR A 188 -11.76 -1.77 11.80
N SER A 189 -12.98 -2.30 11.98
CA SER A 189 -13.38 -2.84 13.29
C SER A 189 -12.91 -4.28 13.52
N LEU A 190 -12.51 -4.99 12.46
CA LEU A 190 -12.05 -6.37 12.54
C LEU A 190 -10.52 -6.44 12.69
N VAL A 191 -9.82 -5.68 11.86
CA VAL A 191 -8.36 -5.60 11.84
C VAL A 191 -7.90 -4.18 11.53
N ALA A 192 -6.78 -3.74 12.10
CA ALA A 192 -6.31 -2.38 11.94
C ALA A 192 -5.83 -2.07 10.51
N HIS A 193 -5.31 -3.08 9.81
CA HIS A 193 -4.73 -2.96 8.47
C HIS A 193 -5.41 -3.92 7.47
N PRO A 194 -6.67 -3.66 7.07
CA PRO A 194 -7.45 -4.62 6.31
C PRO A 194 -6.98 -4.82 4.87
N ILE A 195 -6.47 -3.78 4.20
CA ILE A 195 -5.88 -3.91 2.86
C ILE A 195 -4.68 -4.87 2.90
N MET A 196 -3.79 -4.67 3.89
CA MET A 196 -2.62 -5.52 4.11
C MET A 196 -3.02 -6.95 4.46
N THR A 197 -4.07 -7.11 5.27
CA THR A 197 -4.62 -8.42 5.65
C THR A 197 -5.12 -9.19 4.44
N GLY A 198 -5.93 -8.55 3.59
CA GLY A 198 -6.41 -9.18 2.35
C GLY A 198 -5.25 -9.59 1.45
N PHE A 199 -4.21 -8.75 1.34
CA PHE A 199 -3.01 -9.06 0.56
C PHE A 199 -2.26 -10.28 1.10
N LEU A 200 -2.09 -10.39 2.43
CA LEU A 200 -1.47 -11.55 3.07
C LEU A 200 -2.27 -12.83 2.78
N VAL A 201 -3.60 -12.78 2.92
CA VAL A 201 -4.47 -13.92 2.61
C VAL A 201 -4.27 -14.38 1.15
N ILE A 202 -4.29 -13.46 0.19
CA ILE A 202 -4.08 -13.76 -1.24
C ILE A 202 -2.70 -14.39 -1.49
N SER A 203 -1.65 -13.83 -0.86
CA SER A 203 -0.27 -14.25 -1.07
C SER A 203 -0.04 -15.71 -0.66
N TRP A 204 -0.63 -16.11 0.47
CA TRP A 204 -0.52 -17.47 1.02
C TRP A 204 -1.54 -18.47 0.46
N SER A 205 -2.63 -18.00 -0.17
CA SER A 205 -3.69 -18.86 -0.73
C SER A 205 -3.35 -19.40 -2.13
N ALA A 206 -2.19 -20.04 -2.27
CA ALA A 206 -1.76 -20.64 -3.54
C ALA A 206 -2.16 -22.13 -3.58
N THR A 207 -2.93 -22.54 -4.61
CA THR A 207 -3.30 -23.95 -4.82
C THR A 207 -2.10 -24.80 -5.24
N VAL A 208 -1.11 -24.18 -5.86
CA VAL A 208 0.23 -24.71 -6.09
C VAL A 208 1.21 -23.74 -5.45
N MET A 209 2.10 -24.22 -4.59
CA MET A 209 3.16 -23.39 -3.99
C MET A 209 4.50 -23.91 -4.44
N SER A 210 5.12 -23.20 -5.37
CA SER A 210 6.52 -23.37 -5.74
C SER A 210 7.46 -22.66 -4.76
N ALA A 211 8.77 -22.93 -4.84
CA ALA A 211 9.76 -22.24 -4.04
C ALA A 211 9.82 -20.73 -4.35
N SER A 212 9.66 -20.35 -5.62
CA SER A 212 9.57 -18.94 -6.03
C SER A 212 8.30 -18.29 -5.45
N ARG A 213 7.14 -18.95 -5.51
CA ARG A 213 5.92 -18.43 -4.90
C ARG A 213 6.02 -18.28 -3.38
N LEU A 214 6.70 -19.21 -2.71
CA LEU A 214 6.94 -19.11 -1.27
C LEU A 214 7.86 -17.93 -0.96
N LEU A 215 8.92 -17.73 -1.75
CA LEU A 215 9.79 -16.55 -1.63
C LEU A 215 8.99 -15.26 -1.72
N PHE A 216 8.10 -15.16 -2.72
CA PHE A 216 7.18 -14.04 -2.87
C PHE A 216 6.34 -13.83 -1.60
N ALA A 217 5.66 -14.88 -1.12
CA ALA A 217 4.78 -14.78 0.05
C ALA A 217 5.54 -14.36 1.31
N VAL A 218 6.72 -14.92 1.55
CA VAL A 218 7.57 -14.60 2.71
C VAL A 218 8.12 -13.18 2.65
N LEU A 219 8.66 -12.76 1.51
CA LEU A 219 9.22 -11.40 1.36
C LEU A 219 8.12 -10.34 1.44
N MET A 220 6.98 -10.54 0.78
CA MET A 220 5.86 -9.62 0.88
C MET A 220 5.30 -9.56 2.31
N THR A 221 5.19 -10.69 3.01
CA THR A 221 4.77 -10.71 4.42
C THR A 221 5.74 -9.93 5.29
N SER A 222 7.04 -10.16 5.11
CA SER A 222 8.10 -9.48 5.87
C SER A 222 8.06 -7.97 5.62
N TYR A 223 7.92 -7.57 4.36
CA TYR A 223 7.79 -6.17 3.98
C TYR A 223 6.53 -5.53 4.58
N ILE A 224 5.36 -6.15 4.44
CA ILE A 224 4.09 -5.62 4.99
C ILE A 224 4.20 -5.43 6.50
N VAL A 225 4.68 -6.44 7.23
CA VAL A 225 4.84 -6.34 8.68
C VAL A 225 5.83 -5.23 9.05
N PHE A 226 6.95 -5.12 8.34
CA PHE A 226 7.94 -4.07 8.58
C PHE A 226 7.37 -2.68 8.28
N ALA A 227 6.78 -2.47 7.10
CA ALA A 227 6.22 -1.20 6.67
C ALA A 227 5.13 -0.72 7.62
N VAL A 228 4.25 -1.63 8.05
CA VAL A 228 3.19 -1.31 9.00
C VAL A 228 3.74 -0.98 10.38
N LYS A 229 4.57 -1.86 10.97
CA LYS A 229 5.00 -1.74 12.36
C LYS A 229 6.08 -0.69 12.59
N MET A 230 6.95 -0.48 11.62
CA MET A 230 8.10 0.42 11.76
C MET A 230 7.86 1.78 11.13
N LEU A 231 6.99 1.88 10.12
CA LEU A 231 6.76 3.14 9.39
C LEU A 231 5.34 3.66 9.61
N GLU A 232 4.31 2.89 9.26
CA GLU A 232 2.92 3.37 9.24
C GLU A 232 2.35 3.65 10.63
N GLU A 233 2.39 2.67 11.54
CA GLU A 233 1.84 2.83 12.90
C GLU A 233 2.53 3.98 13.66
N PRO A 234 3.87 4.09 13.68
CA PRO A 234 4.53 5.23 14.32
C PRO A 234 4.17 6.58 13.68
N ASP A 235 3.98 6.64 12.37
CA ASP A 235 3.59 7.89 11.69
C ASP A 235 2.16 8.30 12.06
N LEU A 236 1.23 7.34 12.10
CA LEU A 236 -0.16 7.56 12.53
C LEU A 236 -0.25 7.94 14.02
N GLU A 237 0.55 7.31 14.88
CA GLU A 237 0.68 7.70 16.29
C GLU A 237 1.13 9.15 16.42
N ARG A 238 2.11 9.60 15.62
CA ARG A 238 2.57 11.00 15.65
C ARG A 238 1.53 11.99 15.11
N LYS A 239 0.76 11.61 14.08
CA LYS A 239 -0.25 12.48 13.45
C LYS A 239 -1.54 12.58 14.26
N ILE A 240 -2.02 11.46 14.82
CA ILE A 240 -3.34 11.37 15.47
C ILE A 240 -3.22 11.42 17.00
N GLY A 241 -2.16 10.85 17.57
CA GLY A 241 -1.93 10.78 19.02
C GLY A 241 -2.69 9.64 19.70
N SER A 242 -3.07 9.86 20.97
CA SER A 242 -3.64 8.82 21.85
C SER A 242 -4.87 8.06 21.32
N PRO A 243 -5.80 8.66 20.54
CA PRO A 243 -6.94 7.89 20.01
C PRO A 243 -6.52 6.72 19.12
N TYR A 244 -5.42 6.86 18.39
CA TYR A 244 -4.92 5.80 17.52
C TYR A 244 -4.30 4.65 18.33
N THR A 245 -3.56 4.99 19.39
CA THR A 245 -3.00 3.99 20.32
C THR A 245 -4.11 3.23 21.07
N GLU A 246 -5.18 3.92 21.48
CA GLU A 246 -6.36 3.30 22.09
C GLU A 246 -7.05 2.34 21.12
N TYR A 247 -7.19 2.73 19.85
CA TYR A 247 -7.73 1.88 18.80
C TYR A 247 -6.91 0.59 18.62
N LEU A 248 -5.57 0.69 18.49
CA LEU A 248 -4.68 -0.47 18.35
C LEU A 248 -4.64 -1.40 19.57
N ALA A 249 -5.07 -0.92 20.74
CA ALA A 249 -5.22 -1.75 21.93
C ALA A 249 -6.49 -2.62 21.91
N THR A 250 -7.46 -2.27 21.06
CA THR A 250 -8.75 -2.95 20.94
C THR A 250 -8.87 -3.80 19.68
N VAL A 251 -8.18 -3.43 18.61
CA VAL A 251 -8.26 -4.09 17.31
C VAL A 251 -6.90 -4.71 16.94
N PRO A 252 -6.83 -6.00 16.57
CA PRO A 252 -5.59 -6.63 16.15
C PRO A 252 -5.12 -6.12 14.79
N SER A 253 -3.81 -6.17 14.53
CA SER A 253 -3.25 -5.53 13.34
C SER A 253 -3.61 -6.22 12.02
N PHE A 254 -3.51 -7.55 11.97
CA PHE A 254 -3.64 -8.32 10.71
C PHE A 254 -4.59 -9.51 10.78
N CYS A 255 -4.71 -10.16 11.94
CA CYS A 255 -5.54 -11.36 12.07
C CYS A 255 -6.56 -11.12 13.19
N PRO A 256 -7.87 -11.29 12.94
CA PRO A 256 -8.90 -11.03 13.95
C PRO A 256 -8.81 -11.97 15.16
N PHE A 257 -8.12 -13.11 15.01
CA PHE A 257 -7.90 -14.09 16.07
C PHE A 257 -6.58 -13.88 16.84
N ALA A 258 -5.72 -12.97 16.37
CA ALA A 258 -4.48 -12.61 17.07
C ALA A 258 -4.79 -11.62 18.21
N PRO A 259 -4.00 -11.62 19.30
CA PRO A 259 -4.16 -10.62 20.34
C PRO A 259 -3.90 -9.21 19.78
N PRO A 260 -4.64 -8.18 20.23
CA PRO A 260 -4.36 -6.78 19.89
C PRO A 260 -2.92 -6.40 20.23
N SER A 261 -2.38 -5.41 19.51
CA SER A 261 -0.99 -5.02 19.72
C SER A 261 -0.82 -4.46 21.13
N SER A 262 -0.15 -5.20 22.01
CA SER A 262 0.08 -4.78 23.40
C SER A 262 1.27 -3.82 23.46
N ARG A 263 1.21 -2.69 22.73
CA ARG A 263 2.18 -1.61 22.97
C ARG A 263 1.76 -0.94 24.27
N ARG A 264 2.61 -1.08 25.30
CA ARG A 264 2.39 -0.68 26.70
C ARG A 264 1.52 0.58 26.83
N ARG A 265 0.45 0.51 27.63
CA ARG A 265 -0.17 1.68 28.26
C ARG A 265 0.95 2.55 28.83
N GLY A 266 1.24 3.69 28.22
CA GLY A 266 1.97 4.76 28.91
C GLY A 266 1.19 5.12 30.18
N PRO A 267 1.87 5.48 31.29
CA PRO A 267 1.18 5.79 32.54
C PRO A 267 0.16 6.90 32.27
N ASN A 268 -1.10 6.57 32.54
CA ASN A 268 -2.26 7.41 32.34
C ASN A 268 -2.08 8.70 33.15
N LYS A 269 -1.57 9.77 32.52
CA LYS A 269 -1.76 11.12 33.07
C LYS A 269 -3.22 11.45 32.82
N SER A 270 -4.03 11.15 33.83
CA SER A 270 -5.40 11.62 33.93
C SER A 270 -5.40 13.15 33.85
N THR A 271 -5.52 13.70 32.65
CA THR A 271 -5.87 15.09 32.49
C THR A 271 -7.32 15.19 32.92
N LYS A 272 -7.52 15.52 34.21
CA LYS A 272 -8.79 16.08 34.68
C LYS A 272 -9.08 17.27 33.78
N ILE A 273 -10.01 17.10 32.85
CA ILE A 273 -10.66 18.23 32.19
C ILE A 273 -11.50 18.89 33.29
N GLN A 274 -10.88 19.81 34.04
CA GLN A 274 -11.63 20.79 34.80
C GLN A 274 -12.18 21.81 33.80
N ALA A 275 -13.49 21.96 33.88
CA ALA A 275 -14.27 22.94 33.16
C ALA A 275 -13.71 24.36 33.38
N GLY A 276 -13.70 25.13 32.31
CA GLY A 276 -13.51 26.58 32.35
C GLY A 276 -12.19 27.07 31.79
N CYS A 277 -12.10 27.23 30.47
CA CYS A 277 -11.30 28.32 29.93
C CYS A 277 -11.92 28.89 28.66
N ARG A 278 -12.24 30.17 28.77
CA ARG A 278 -12.86 31.06 27.79
C ARG A 278 -11.91 31.23 26.61
N VAL A 279 -12.38 30.93 25.40
CA VAL A 279 -11.63 31.21 24.16
C VAL A 279 -11.41 32.72 24.07
N LYS A 280 -10.18 33.17 24.31
CA LYS A 280 -9.69 34.46 23.84
C LYS A 280 -9.00 34.21 22.51
N THR A 281 -9.59 34.78 21.46
CA THR A 281 -8.93 35.05 20.18
C THR A 281 -7.79 36.03 20.40
N GLU A 282 -6.55 35.60 20.16
CA GLU A 282 -5.42 36.49 19.96
C GLU A 282 -4.51 35.93 18.86
N SER A 283 -4.32 36.75 17.84
CA SER A 283 -3.40 36.64 16.72
C SER A 283 -1.94 36.83 17.17
N SER A 284 -1.03 35.97 16.74
CA SER A 284 0.42 36.25 16.61
C SER A 284 1.04 35.10 15.83
N GLN A 285 1.40 35.26 14.55
CA GLN A 285 2.74 35.64 14.09
C GLN A 285 3.91 35.04 14.89
N MET A 286 4.82 34.42 14.12
CA MET A 286 6.24 34.18 14.40
C MET A 286 6.62 32.82 15.03
N ASP A 287 6.99 31.86 14.18
CA ASP A 287 8.37 31.35 14.18
C ASP A 287 8.66 30.55 12.88
N GLN A 288 9.25 31.26 11.92
CA GLN A 288 9.62 30.76 10.59
C GLN A 288 11.12 31.04 10.34
N ARG A 289 11.97 30.75 11.34
CA ARG A 289 13.41 31.09 11.32
C ARG A 289 14.37 29.96 11.72
N PHE A 290 14.01 28.71 11.45
CA PHE A 290 14.99 27.63 11.42
C PHE A 290 14.87 26.86 10.10
N SER A 291 16.01 26.70 9.42
CA SER A 291 16.22 25.79 8.27
C SER A 291 16.16 26.32 6.83
N LEU A 292 16.57 27.58 6.57
CA LEU A 292 16.99 27.98 5.21
C LEU A 292 18.52 28.01 5.06
N ALA A 293 19.26 28.39 6.11
CA ALA A 293 20.72 28.42 6.07
C ALA A 293 21.38 27.02 6.05
N ALA A 294 20.73 26.02 6.66
CA ALA A 294 21.20 24.63 6.66
C ALA A 294 20.99 23.95 5.30
N VAL A 295 19.86 24.22 4.65
CA VAL A 295 19.51 23.65 3.34
C VAL A 295 20.37 24.27 2.23
N ALA A 296 20.64 25.59 2.30
CA ALA A 296 21.53 26.25 1.35
C ALA A 296 22.99 25.75 1.45
N SER A 297 23.48 25.44 2.66
CA SER A 297 24.84 24.91 2.85
C SER A 297 24.99 23.48 2.34
N MET A 298 23.92 22.67 2.41
CA MET A 298 23.93 21.29 1.92
C MET A 298 23.88 21.23 0.38
N ILE A 299 23.12 22.11 -0.26
CA ILE A 299 23.06 22.22 -1.73
C ILE A 299 24.38 22.74 -2.31
N TYR A 300 25.04 23.68 -1.63
CA TYR A 300 26.34 24.21 -2.06
C TYR A 300 27.47 23.16 -1.99
N ALA A 301 27.42 22.25 -1.00
CA ALA A 301 28.40 21.18 -0.85
C ALA A 301 28.32 20.12 -1.98
N ILE A 302 27.11 19.80 -2.44
CA ILE A 302 26.89 18.79 -3.51
C ILE A 302 27.31 19.32 -4.89
N SER A 303 27.24 20.64 -5.12
CA SER A 303 27.64 21.25 -6.40
C SER A 303 29.14 21.25 -6.66
N LYS A 304 30.01 20.96 -5.68
CA LYS A 304 31.47 21.01 -5.83
C LYS A 304 32.15 19.65 -6.09
N GLU A 305 31.42 18.54 -6.03
CA GLU A 305 32.01 17.20 -6.21
C GLU A 305 31.76 16.58 -7.60
N VAL A 306 31.27 17.33 -8.58
CA VAL A 306 31.19 16.86 -9.97
C VAL A 306 32.42 17.34 -10.74
N PRO A 307 33.38 16.46 -11.09
CA PRO A 307 34.44 16.80 -12.01
C PRO A 307 33.83 17.01 -13.39
N GLN A 308 34.12 18.15 -14.03
CA GLN A 308 33.83 18.30 -15.45
C GLN A 308 34.85 17.50 -16.25
N SER A 309 34.39 16.39 -16.82
CA SER A 309 35.05 15.65 -17.91
C SER A 309 34.00 15.24 -18.92
#